data_AF-A0A2D7X6H8-F1
#
_entry.id   AF-A0A2D7X6H8-F1
#
_cell.length_a   1.000
_cell.length_b   1.000
_cell.length_c   1.000
_cell.angle_alpha   90.00
_cell.angle_beta   90.00
_cell.angle_gamma   90.00
#
_symmetry.space_group_name_H-M   'P 1'
#
loop_
_entity.id
_entity.type
_entity.pdbx_description
1 polymer ?
#
loop_
_entity_poly.entity_id
_entity_poly.type
_entity_poly.pdbx_seq_one_letter_code
_entity_poly.pdbx_strand_id
1 'polypeptide(L)'
;MAWEVLLMSFALLFSAFGYGLRHGFDWDHIAALTDISSVEKSKKRAFLLSSFYALGHAAVVMVLGVAIILADFTVPESVDTTLMYFIGFSLIALGVWVLIGIFFQGNNFRLKSRWMLIRDGLYKGVKRIQQTPRGRSISLEHSHGHHHEGDVELHEHSHEPQSRDEVHHHVHKHELLLDQESLSSPTAIGVGVLHGIGVETPTQIAIFVATTQATGKAGGLLILVFWVVGLIVANSAIALLSIGANDWLRTHTVFYRVLAAIIGIVSIVVGILVLIEKDGILPAF
;
A
#
# COMPACT_ATOMS: atom_id res chain seq x y z
N MET A 1 13.78 42.59 -12.39
CA MET A 1 14.10 42.45 -10.95
C MET A 1 12.93 41.87 -10.15
N ALA A 2 11.94 42.64 -9.65
CA ALA A 2 10.92 42.08 -8.74
C ALA A 2 9.99 41.03 -9.37
N TRP A 3 9.56 41.24 -10.62
CA TRP A 3 8.67 40.30 -11.32
C TRP A 3 9.37 38.98 -11.70
N GLU A 4 10.67 39.01 -12.04
CA GLU A 4 11.46 37.81 -12.36
C GLU A 4 11.61 36.91 -11.14
N VAL A 5 11.89 37.50 -9.97
CA VAL A 5 11.99 36.77 -8.71
C VAL A 5 10.65 36.12 -8.34
N LEU A 6 9.53 36.84 -8.54
CA LEU A 6 8.20 36.30 -8.31
C LEU A 6 7.86 35.14 -9.26
N LEU A 7 8.16 35.28 -10.55
CA LEU A 7 7.95 34.20 -11.53
C LEU A 7 8.82 32.98 -11.22
N MET A 8 10.09 33.17 -10.87
CA MET A 8 10.99 32.08 -10.49
C MET A 8 10.47 31.33 -9.26
N SER A 9 10.01 32.07 -8.25
CA SER A 9 9.45 31.50 -7.02
C SER A 9 8.17 30.71 -7.31
N PHE A 10 7.28 31.26 -8.14
CA PHE A 10 6.07 30.59 -8.56
C PHE A 10 6.37 29.31 -9.35
N ALA A 11 7.29 29.38 -10.33
CA ALA A 11 7.71 28.23 -11.12
C ALA A 11 8.29 27.13 -10.23
N LEU A 12 9.15 27.49 -9.26
CA LEU A 12 9.74 26.55 -8.32
C LEU A 12 8.71 25.88 -7.41
N LEU A 13 7.74 26.62 -6.87
CA LEU A 13 6.65 26.04 -6.06
C LEU A 13 5.71 25.17 -6.89
N PHE A 14 5.43 25.57 -8.14
CA PHE A 14 4.65 24.76 -9.07
C PHE A 14 5.38 23.47 -9.44
N SER A 15 6.70 23.54 -9.66
CA SER A 15 7.54 22.35 -9.86
C SER A 15 7.55 21.45 -8.63
N ALA A 16 7.69 22.00 -7.42
CA ALA A 16 7.62 21.22 -6.18
C ALA A 16 6.28 20.48 -6.06
N PHE A 17 5.17 21.16 -6.33
CA PHE A 17 3.84 20.56 -6.41
C PHE A 17 3.76 19.46 -7.48
N GLY A 18 4.29 19.70 -8.68
CA GLY A 18 4.34 18.72 -9.77
C GLY A 18 5.17 17.48 -9.42
N TYR A 19 6.30 17.64 -8.73
CA TYR A 19 7.09 16.54 -8.20
C TYR A 19 6.35 15.77 -7.10
N GLY A 20 5.57 16.46 -6.26
CA GLY A 20 4.68 15.83 -5.29
C GLY A 20 3.59 14.99 -5.96
N LEU A 21 2.99 15.50 -7.04
CA LEU A 21 2.05 14.74 -7.86
C LEU A 21 2.71 13.49 -8.44
N ARG A 22 3.88 13.64 -9.09
CA ARG A 22 4.66 12.52 -9.65
C ARG A 22 4.93 11.45 -8.60
N HIS A 23 5.37 11.86 -7.42
CA HIS A 23 5.64 10.96 -6.31
C HIS A 23 4.38 10.19 -5.87
N GLY A 24 3.24 10.85 -5.74
CA GLY A 24 1.99 10.15 -5.41
C GLY A 24 1.55 9.12 -6.46
N PHE A 25 1.99 9.23 -7.71
CA PHE A 25 1.80 8.22 -8.76
C PHE A 25 2.85 7.09 -8.75
N ASP A 26 3.78 7.09 -7.80
CA ASP A 26 4.73 6.00 -7.63
C ASP A 26 3.97 4.68 -7.38
N TRP A 27 4.57 3.59 -7.85
CA TRP A 27 3.92 2.27 -7.90
C TRP A 27 3.33 1.83 -6.57
N ASP A 28 4.04 2.07 -5.47
CA ASP A 28 3.60 1.62 -4.17
C ASP A 28 2.34 2.32 -3.68
N HIS A 29 2.14 3.61 -4.01
CA HIS A 29 0.89 4.30 -3.69
C HIS A 29 -0.26 3.74 -4.50
N ILE A 30 -0.07 3.50 -5.80
CA ILE A 30 -1.07 2.86 -6.66
C ILE A 30 -1.45 1.48 -6.11
N ALA A 31 -0.46 0.66 -5.77
CA ALA A 31 -0.68 -0.68 -5.26
C ALA A 31 -1.37 -0.66 -3.88
N ALA A 32 -0.94 0.22 -2.96
CA ALA A 32 -1.53 0.35 -1.63
C ALA A 32 -2.98 0.86 -1.69
N LEU A 33 -3.23 1.93 -2.46
CA LEU A 33 -4.57 2.53 -2.60
C LEU A 33 -5.53 1.60 -3.35
N THR A 34 -5.03 0.86 -4.35
CA THR A 34 -5.81 -0.18 -5.04
C THR A 34 -6.16 -1.32 -4.07
N ASP A 35 -5.20 -1.79 -3.26
CA ASP A 35 -5.48 -2.86 -2.30
C ASP A 35 -6.53 -2.42 -1.26
N ILE A 36 -6.33 -1.26 -0.62
CA ILE A 36 -7.27 -0.67 0.35
C ILE A 36 -8.68 -0.55 -0.25
N SER A 37 -8.80 0.03 -1.44
CA SER A 37 -10.11 0.23 -2.08
C SER A 37 -10.74 -1.07 -2.58
N SER A 38 -9.94 -2.07 -2.94
CA SER A 38 -10.41 -3.37 -3.41
C SER A 38 -10.90 -4.28 -2.28
N VAL A 39 -10.50 -4.06 -1.02
CA VAL A 39 -10.98 -4.86 0.12
C VAL A 39 -12.31 -4.34 0.64
N GLU A 40 -12.53 -3.03 0.56
CA GLU A 40 -13.69 -2.36 1.16
C GLU A 40 -14.94 -2.42 0.26
N LYS A 41 -16.08 -2.81 0.84
CA LYS A 41 -17.38 -2.82 0.14
C LYS A 41 -17.98 -1.42 0.00
N SER A 42 -17.71 -0.53 0.95
CA SER A 42 -18.26 0.83 0.96
C SER A 42 -17.28 1.82 0.32
N LYS A 43 -17.71 2.49 -0.76
CA LYS A 43 -16.92 3.52 -1.45
C LYS A 43 -16.49 4.66 -0.50
N LYS A 44 -17.36 5.06 0.44
CA LYS A 44 -17.04 6.07 1.45
C LYS A 44 -15.94 5.60 2.40
N ARG A 45 -16.02 4.35 2.86
CA ARG A 45 -15.03 3.77 3.78
C ARG A 45 -13.68 3.54 3.09
N ALA A 46 -13.69 3.07 1.84
CA ALA A 46 -12.51 2.96 0.99
C ALA A 46 -11.80 4.31 0.86
N PHE A 47 -12.53 5.38 0.53
CA PHE A 47 -11.94 6.72 0.40
C PHE A 47 -11.37 7.23 1.73
N LEU A 48 -12.08 7.00 2.84
CA LEU A 48 -11.63 7.42 4.17
C LEU A 48 -10.34 6.70 4.60
N LEU A 49 -10.25 5.39 4.37
CA LEU A 49 -9.04 4.61 4.67
C LEU A 49 -7.86 5.01 3.77
N SER A 50 -8.11 5.24 2.48
CA SER A 50 -7.11 5.79 1.56
C SER A 50 -6.63 7.18 2.00
N SER A 51 -7.53 8.02 2.52
CA SER A 51 -7.18 9.34 3.06
C SER A 51 -6.33 9.22 4.31
N PHE A 52 -6.67 8.31 5.22
CA PHE A 52 -5.87 8.03 6.42
C PHE A 52 -4.46 7.54 6.09
N TYR A 53 -4.33 6.68 5.08
CA TYR A 53 -3.04 6.28 4.53
C TYR A 53 -2.25 7.49 4.01
N ALA A 54 -2.85 8.31 3.13
CA ALA A 54 -2.20 9.46 2.53
C ALA A 54 -1.76 10.50 3.58
N LEU A 55 -2.60 10.75 4.59
CA LEU A 55 -2.30 11.65 5.69
C LEU A 55 -1.20 11.12 6.62
N GLY A 56 -1.19 9.81 6.91
CA GLY A 56 -0.13 9.18 7.69
C GLY A 56 1.23 9.32 7.01
N HIS A 57 1.27 9.07 5.70
CA HIS A 57 2.46 9.25 4.87
C HIS A 57 2.90 10.73 4.83
N ALA A 58 1.99 11.64 4.48
CA ALA A 58 2.27 13.08 4.44
C ALA A 58 2.78 13.62 5.79
N ALA A 59 2.23 13.15 6.90
CA ALA A 59 2.65 13.58 8.24
C ALA A 59 4.10 13.20 8.53
N VAL A 60 4.52 11.97 8.21
CA VAL A 60 5.92 11.55 8.42
C VAL A 60 6.86 12.33 7.52
N VAL A 61 6.51 12.51 6.24
CA VAL A 61 7.34 13.29 5.30
C VAL A 61 7.49 14.73 5.77
N MET A 62 6.41 15.35 6.25
CA MET A 62 6.46 16.69 6.85
C MET A 62 7.39 16.74 8.07
N VAL A 63 7.28 15.79 8.99
CA VAL A 63 8.12 15.74 10.21
C VAL A 63 9.59 15.55 9.85
N LEU A 64 9.90 14.59 8.98
CA LEU A 64 11.27 14.32 8.55
C LEU A 64 11.85 15.50 7.76
N GLY A 65 11.09 16.06 6.82
CA GLY A 65 11.52 17.21 6.03
C GLY A 65 11.77 18.45 6.89
N VAL A 66 10.90 18.74 7.85
CA VAL A 66 11.11 19.84 8.82
C VAL A 66 12.36 19.57 9.67
N ALA A 67 12.56 18.34 10.14
CA ALA A 67 13.74 17.99 10.92
C ALA A 67 15.04 18.22 10.12
N ILE A 68 15.06 17.82 8.84
CA ILE A 68 16.18 18.01 7.92
C ILE A 68 16.46 19.50 7.69
N ILE A 69 15.43 20.31 7.41
CA ILE A 69 15.55 21.77 7.22
C ILE A 69 16.07 22.47 8.49
N LEU A 70 15.62 22.02 9.68
CA LEU A 70 16.04 22.63 10.94
C LEU A 70 17.48 22.29 11.30
N ALA A 71 17.90 21.06 11.00
CA ALA A 71 19.23 20.53 11.31
C ALA A 71 20.31 20.90 10.28
N ASP A 72 19.93 21.49 9.12
CA ASP A 72 20.82 21.64 7.96
C ASP A 72 21.54 20.32 7.61
N PHE A 73 20.81 19.21 7.77
CA PHE A 73 21.38 17.89 7.56
C PHE A 73 21.49 17.62 6.07
N THR A 74 22.72 17.45 5.58
CA THR A 74 22.96 16.97 4.22
C THR A 74 22.94 15.44 4.25
N VAL A 75 22.17 14.83 3.35
CA VAL A 75 22.16 13.37 3.21
C VAL A 75 23.54 12.94 2.70
N PRO A 76 24.32 12.13 3.46
CA PRO A 76 25.63 11.69 3.01
C PRO A 76 25.52 10.87 1.73
N GLU A 77 26.47 11.02 0.82
CA GLU A 77 26.49 10.31 -0.47
C GLU A 77 26.44 8.78 -0.31
N SER A 78 27.03 8.24 0.77
CA SER A 78 26.96 6.81 1.10
C SER A 78 25.55 6.34 1.44
N VAL A 79 24.77 7.18 2.14
CA VAL A 79 23.38 6.88 2.51
C VAL A 79 22.51 6.93 1.27
N ASP A 80 22.65 7.98 0.46
CA ASP A 80 21.96 8.11 -0.83
C ASP A 80 22.24 6.90 -1.75
N THR A 81 23.51 6.53 -1.89
CA THR A 81 23.94 5.36 -2.66
C THR A 81 23.30 4.06 -2.17
N THR A 82 23.33 3.82 -0.86
CA THR A 82 22.77 2.60 -0.27
C THR A 82 21.25 2.53 -0.46
N LEU A 83 20.57 3.67 -0.29
CA LEU A 83 19.13 3.79 -0.53
C LEU A 83 18.78 3.53 -1.98
N MET A 84 19.53 4.10 -2.93
CA MET A 84 19.31 3.87 -4.37
C MET A 84 19.46 2.39 -4.76
N TYR A 85 20.48 1.69 -4.26
CA TYR A 85 20.62 0.25 -4.48
C TYR A 85 19.42 -0.52 -3.89
N PHE A 86 19.03 -0.22 -2.66
CA PHE A 86 17.87 -0.85 -2.02
C PHE A 86 16.57 -0.62 -2.82
N ILE A 87 16.33 0.61 -3.26
CA ILE A 87 15.16 0.99 -4.07
C ILE A 87 15.18 0.23 -5.39
N GLY A 88 16.30 0.22 -6.12
CA GLY A 88 16.45 -0.48 -7.40
C GLY A 88 16.18 -1.98 -7.28
N PHE A 89 16.83 -2.66 -6.34
CA PHE A 89 16.62 -4.09 -6.10
C PHE A 89 15.19 -4.40 -5.66
N SER A 90 14.60 -3.58 -4.78
CA SER A 90 13.23 -3.80 -4.30
C SER A 90 12.18 -3.64 -5.42
N LEU A 91 12.36 -2.71 -6.35
CA LEU A 91 11.49 -2.53 -7.52
C LEU A 91 11.57 -3.72 -8.49
N ILE A 92 12.77 -4.25 -8.73
CA ILE A 92 12.96 -5.46 -9.53
C ILE A 92 12.30 -6.66 -8.84
N ALA A 93 12.60 -6.89 -7.56
CA ALA A 93 12.04 -8.01 -6.80
C ALA A 93 10.51 -7.99 -6.79
N LEU A 94 9.93 -6.81 -6.58
CA LEU A 94 8.48 -6.62 -6.59
C LEU A 94 7.87 -6.83 -7.97
N GLY A 95 8.47 -6.27 -9.03
CA GLY A 95 7.97 -6.46 -10.38
C GLY A 95 8.02 -7.92 -10.81
N VAL A 96 9.09 -8.64 -10.47
CA VAL A 96 9.18 -10.10 -10.66
C VAL A 96 8.11 -10.83 -9.86
N TRP A 97 7.92 -10.47 -8.58
CA TRP A 97 6.88 -11.06 -7.73
C TRP A 97 5.47 -10.86 -8.30
N VAL A 98 5.16 -9.69 -8.86
CA VAL A 98 3.89 -9.39 -9.53
C VAL A 98 3.69 -10.30 -10.74
N LEU A 99 4.70 -10.40 -11.63
CA LEU A 99 4.62 -11.23 -12.84
C LEU A 99 4.44 -12.71 -12.51
N ILE A 100 5.19 -13.21 -11.52
CA ILE A 100 5.03 -14.56 -10.96
C ILE A 100 3.63 -14.73 -10.37
N GLY A 101 3.17 -13.77 -9.56
CA GLY A 101 1.85 -13.79 -8.92
C GLY A 101 0.71 -13.87 -9.93
N ILE A 102 0.79 -13.14 -11.05
CA ILE A 102 -0.21 -13.19 -12.12
C ILE A 102 -0.27 -14.60 -12.75
N PHE A 103 0.88 -15.25 -12.96
CA PHE A 103 0.96 -16.58 -13.53
C PHE A 103 0.40 -17.66 -12.60
N PHE A 104 0.75 -17.61 -11.31
CA PHE A 104 0.38 -18.66 -10.35
C PHE A 104 -0.99 -18.46 -9.69
N GLN A 105 -1.44 -17.21 -9.47
CA GLN A 105 -2.69 -16.92 -8.76
C GLN A 105 -3.89 -16.74 -9.69
N GLY A 106 -3.66 -16.58 -11.00
CA GLY A 106 -4.72 -16.47 -12.00
C GLY A 106 -5.71 -15.36 -11.69
N ASN A 107 -7.00 -15.70 -11.59
CA ASN A 107 -8.09 -14.72 -11.39
C ASN A 107 -8.16 -14.14 -9.96
N ASN A 108 -7.46 -14.73 -8.99
CA ASN A 108 -7.46 -14.27 -7.60
C ASN A 108 -6.29 -13.32 -7.28
N PHE A 109 -5.49 -12.97 -8.29
CA PHE A 109 -4.34 -12.08 -8.13
C PHE A 109 -4.79 -10.70 -7.62
N ARG A 110 -4.00 -10.13 -6.70
CA ARG A 110 -4.16 -8.78 -6.18
C ARG A 110 -2.84 -8.05 -6.14
N LEU A 111 -2.87 -6.80 -6.58
CA LEU A 111 -1.78 -5.86 -6.45
C LEU A 111 -1.56 -5.52 -4.98
N LYS A 112 -0.32 -5.62 -4.53
CA LYS A 112 0.11 -5.28 -3.18
C LYS A 112 1.36 -4.40 -3.26
N SER A 113 1.48 -3.45 -2.34
CA SER A 113 2.69 -2.63 -2.22
C SER A 113 3.82 -3.41 -1.53
N ARG A 114 5.06 -2.93 -1.67
CA ARG A 114 6.25 -3.52 -1.01
C ARG A 114 6.04 -3.67 0.50
N TRP A 115 5.54 -2.61 1.13
CA TRP A 115 5.29 -2.59 2.56
C TRP A 115 4.24 -3.60 3.01
N MET A 116 3.21 -3.83 2.19
CA MET A 116 2.21 -4.85 2.49
C MET A 116 2.78 -6.25 2.37
N LEU A 117 3.68 -6.50 1.42
CA LEU A 117 4.37 -7.79 1.32
C LEU A 117 5.32 -8.04 2.48
N ILE A 118 6.12 -7.04 2.86
CA ILE A 118 7.01 -7.11 4.02
C ILE A 118 6.19 -7.36 5.29
N ARG A 119 5.13 -6.58 5.49
CA ARG A 119 4.21 -6.71 6.62
C ARG A 119 3.55 -8.10 6.66
N ASP A 120 2.96 -8.54 5.55
CA ASP A 120 2.29 -9.85 5.46
C ASP A 120 3.29 -11.00 5.68
N GLY A 121 4.52 -10.86 5.19
CA GLY A 121 5.63 -11.79 5.43
C GLY A 121 6.03 -11.82 6.90
N LEU A 122 6.17 -10.66 7.53
CA LEU A 122 6.51 -10.51 8.96
C LEU A 122 5.41 -11.11 9.85
N TYR A 123 4.14 -10.78 9.61
CA TYR A 123 3.02 -11.36 10.37
C TYR A 123 2.94 -12.87 10.20
N LYS A 124 3.14 -13.40 8.99
CA LYS A 124 3.19 -14.85 8.76
C LYS A 124 4.37 -15.50 9.49
N GLY A 125 5.54 -14.87 9.49
CA GLY A 125 6.72 -15.34 10.22
C GLY A 125 6.51 -15.35 11.73
N VAL A 126 5.99 -14.26 12.29
CA VAL A 126 5.65 -14.14 13.71
C VAL A 126 4.57 -15.15 14.11
N LYS A 127 3.52 -15.32 13.30
CA LYS A 127 2.49 -16.34 13.53
C LYS A 127 3.06 -17.75 13.47
N ARG A 128 4.01 -18.03 12.58
CA ARG A 128 4.70 -19.33 12.50
C ARG A 128 5.57 -19.60 13.73
N ILE A 129 6.18 -18.55 14.29
CA ILE A 129 6.93 -18.60 15.55
C ILE A 129 5.97 -18.74 16.75
N GLN A 130 4.83 -18.06 16.76
CA GLN A 130 3.81 -18.19 17.80
C GLN A 130 3.06 -19.52 17.75
N GLN A 131 2.97 -20.15 16.58
CA GLN A 131 2.46 -21.52 16.38
C GLN A 131 3.55 -22.59 16.55
N THR A 132 4.77 -22.22 16.96
CA THR A 132 5.77 -23.18 17.44
C THR A 132 5.24 -23.80 18.74
N PRO A 133 5.33 -25.14 18.94
CA PRO A 133 4.44 -25.89 19.81
C PRO A 133 4.73 -25.61 21.30
N ARG A 134 4.13 -24.55 21.83
CA ARG A 134 3.77 -24.46 23.24
C ARG A 134 2.28 -24.19 23.32
N GLY A 135 1.56 -25.28 23.56
CA GLY A 135 0.12 -25.39 23.44
C GLY A 135 -0.65 -24.28 24.14
N ARG A 136 -1.57 -23.69 23.38
CA ARG A 136 -2.86 -23.23 23.89
C ARG A 136 -3.84 -23.18 22.73
N SER A 137 -4.32 -24.35 22.32
CA SER A 137 -5.61 -24.45 21.64
C SER A 137 -6.69 -24.30 22.71
N ILE A 138 -7.32 -23.13 22.80
CA ILE A 138 -8.58 -23.02 23.54
C ILE A 138 -9.64 -23.49 22.55
N SER A 139 -10.08 -24.75 22.69
CA SER A 139 -11.27 -25.26 22.00
C SER A 139 -12.50 -24.70 22.69
N LEU A 140 -13.09 -23.66 22.10
CA LEU A 140 -14.45 -23.25 22.45
C LEU A 140 -15.41 -24.09 21.60
N GLU A 141 -15.84 -25.21 22.15
CA GLU A 141 -17.05 -25.90 21.69
C GLU A 141 -18.25 -25.02 22.07
N HIS A 142 -19.07 -24.67 21.08
CA HIS A 142 -20.35 -24.01 21.34
C HIS A 142 -21.46 -24.78 20.63
N SER A 143 -22.50 -25.13 21.38
CA SER A 143 -23.72 -25.76 20.90
C SER A 143 -24.84 -24.73 20.77
N HIS A 144 -25.47 -24.62 19.60
CA HIS A 144 -26.73 -23.89 19.43
C HIS A 144 -27.73 -24.79 18.68
N GLY A 145 -29.03 -24.63 18.98
CA GLY A 145 -30.12 -25.34 18.31
C GLY A 145 -30.79 -24.45 17.27
N HIS A 146 -31.11 -25.00 16.11
CA HIS A 146 -31.89 -24.33 15.07
C HIS A 146 -33.22 -25.08 14.84
N HIS A 147 -34.26 -24.33 14.49
CA HIS A 147 -35.55 -24.86 14.03
C HIS A 147 -35.57 -24.72 12.51
N HIS A 148 -35.59 -25.84 11.79
CA HIS A 148 -35.71 -25.84 10.34
C HIS A 148 -37.20 -25.79 9.97
N GLU A 149 -37.64 -24.70 9.36
CA GLU A 149 -38.91 -24.65 8.66
C GLU A 149 -38.63 -24.74 7.15
N GLY A 150 -38.66 -25.98 6.62
CA GLY A 150 -38.73 -26.30 5.19
C GLY A 150 -37.40 -26.34 4.42
N ASP A 151 -36.97 -27.57 4.10
CA ASP A 151 -36.11 -28.06 2.99
C ASP A 151 -35.03 -27.12 2.41
N VAL A 152 -33.74 -27.45 2.38
CA VAL A 152 -33.13 -28.68 1.82
C VAL A 152 -31.76 -28.94 2.49
N GLU A 153 -31.53 -30.15 3.02
CA GLU A 153 -30.17 -30.65 3.29
C GLU A 153 -29.98 -32.04 2.67
N LEU A 154 -28.92 -32.18 1.87
CA LEU A 154 -28.42 -33.47 1.41
C LEU A 154 -27.48 -34.02 2.49
N HIS A 155 -27.97 -34.96 3.29
CA HIS A 155 -27.14 -35.75 4.19
C HIS A 155 -27.49 -37.24 4.11
N GLU A 156 -26.46 -38.07 3.93
CA GLU A 156 -26.53 -39.52 3.82
C GLU A 156 -26.41 -40.15 5.21
N HIS A 157 -27.55 -40.32 5.90
CA HIS A 157 -27.63 -41.05 7.17
C HIS A 157 -28.91 -41.92 7.21
N SER A 158 -28.82 -43.13 7.78
CA SER A 158 -29.91 -44.08 7.94
C SER A 158 -30.78 -43.75 9.16
N HIS A 159 -32.10 -43.60 8.95
CA HIS A 159 -33.07 -43.39 10.04
C HIS A 159 -33.66 -44.71 10.55
N GLU A 160 -33.82 -44.82 11.87
CA GLU A 160 -34.86 -45.64 12.51
C GLU A 160 -35.96 -44.67 12.99
N PRO A 161 -37.25 -44.87 12.70
CA PRO A 161 -38.26 -43.83 12.85
C PRO A 161 -38.90 -43.87 14.23
N GLN A 162 -38.62 -42.89 15.09
CA GLN A 162 -39.48 -42.61 16.24
C GLN A 162 -39.51 -41.13 16.66
N SER A 163 -40.75 -40.64 16.74
CA SER A 163 -41.26 -39.42 17.40
C SER A 163 -40.85 -38.03 16.91
N ARG A 164 -41.86 -37.16 16.92
CA ARG A 164 -41.89 -35.76 16.51
C ARG A 164 -41.28 -34.87 17.62
N ASP A 165 -40.66 -33.78 17.18
CA ASP A 165 -40.12 -32.66 17.97
C ASP A 165 -38.83 -32.92 18.77
N GLU A 166 -37.76 -33.35 18.11
CA GLU A 166 -36.42 -33.32 18.71
C GLU A 166 -35.59 -32.14 18.18
N VAL A 167 -35.21 -31.25 19.10
CA VAL A 167 -34.15 -30.27 18.89
C VAL A 167 -32.84 -31.03 18.78
N HIS A 168 -32.31 -31.17 17.56
CA HIS A 168 -31.03 -31.84 17.36
C HIS A 168 -29.87 -30.86 17.62
N HIS A 169 -28.85 -31.31 18.35
CA HIS A 169 -27.63 -30.54 18.60
C HIS A 169 -26.52 -31.06 17.68
N HIS A 170 -26.03 -30.22 16.77
CA HIS A 170 -24.86 -30.53 15.94
C HIS A 170 -23.63 -29.78 16.46
N VAL A 171 -22.46 -30.42 16.41
CA VAL A 171 -21.17 -29.78 16.67
C VAL A 171 -20.54 -29.46 15.32
N HIS A 172 -20.67 -28.21 14.87
CA HIS A 172 -20.01 -27.76 13.65
C HIS A 172 -18.59 -27.27 13.98
N LYS A 173 -17.61 -27.76 13.23
CA LYS A 173 -16.28 -27.16 13.18
C LYS A 173 -16.32 -26.01 12.18
N HIS A 174 -16.65 -24.82 12.65
CA HIS A 174 -16.41 -23.62 11.87
C HIS A 174 -14.89 -23.42 11.77
N GLU A 175 -14.31 -23.66 10.58
CA GLU A 175 -13.15 -22.86 10.21
C GLU A 175 -13.65 -21.41 10.25
N LEU A 176 -13.22 -20.69 11.28
CA LEU A 176 -13.43 -19.27 11.41
C LEU A 176 -12.81 -18.63 10.16
N LEU A 177 -13.61 -18.49 9.11
CA LEU A 177 -13.38 -17.54 8.05
C LEU A 177 -13.39 -16.20 8.78
N LEU A 178 -12.21 -15.78 9.21
CA LEU A 178 -11.95 -14.43 9.68
C LEU A 178 -12.59 -13.54 8.63
N ASP A 179 -13.73 -12.96 9.02
CA ASP A 179 -14.46 -11.98 8.24
C ASP A 179 -13.40 -11.05 7.68
N GLN A 180 -13.25 -11.03 6.34
CA GLN A 180 -12.15 -10.38 5.65
C GLN A 180 -11.88 -9.04 6.32
N GLU A 181 -10.77 -8.94 7.06
CA GLU A 181 -10.47 -7.81 7.94
C GLU A 181 -10.78 -6.52 7.19
N SER A 182 -11.92 -5.88 7.52
CA SER A 182 -12.16 -4.51 7.09
C SER A 182 -10.96 -3.73 7.60
N LEU A 183 -10.19 -3.09 6.72
CA LEU A 183 -8.96 -2.46 7.13
C LEU A 183 -9.29 -1.45 8.23
N SER A 184 -8.64 -1.59 9.38
CA SER A 184 -8.86 -0.65 10.47
C SER A 184 -8.19 0.69 10.12
N SER A 185 -8.78 1.81 10.53
CA SER A 185 -8.18 3.13 10.31
C SER A 185 -6.75 3.23 10.87
N PRO A 186 -6.44 2.72 12.08
CA PRO A 186 -5.06 2.67 12.58
C PRO A 186 -4.10 1.88 11.67
N THR A 187 -4.57 0.76 11.08
CA THR A 187 -3.77 -0.01 10.12
C THR A 187 -3.46 0.83 8.87
N ALA A 188 -4.45 1.54 8.32
CA ALA A 188 -4.25 2.39 7.15
C ALA A 188 -3.26 3.53 7.42
N ILE A 189 -3.40 4.22 8.56
CA ILE A 189 -2.45 5.24 9.01
C ILE A 189 -1.05 4.64 9.16
N GLY A 190 -0.94 3.49 9.83
CA GLY A 190 0.34 2.82 10.06
C GLY A 190 1.05 2.42 8.77
N VAL A 191 0.31 1.92 7.77
CA VAL A 191 0.87 1.62 6.44
C VAL A 191 1.35 2.91 5.75
N GLY A 192 0.61 4.02 5.88
CA GLY A 192 1.03 5.32 5.37
C GLY A 192 2.30 5.84 6.05
N VAL A 193 2.35 5.76 7.38
CA VAL A 193 3.53 6.11 8.18
C VAL A 193 4.76 5.31 7.73
N LEU A 194 4.63 4.00 7.57
CA LEU A 194 5.72 3.13 7.12
C LEU A 194 6.22 3.49 5.72
N HIS A 195 5.33 3.93 4.83
CA HIS A 195 5.70 4.54 3.56
C HIS A 195 6.60 5.76 3.80
N GLY A 196 6.06 6.79 4.47
CA GLY A 196 6.68 8.11 4.55
C GLY A 196 8.05 8.20 5.23
N ILE A 197 8.56 7.12 5.85
CA ILE A 197 9.88 7.07 6.47
C ILE A 197 11.03 7.33 5.46
N GLY A 198 10.79 7.21 4.15
CA GLY A 198 11.72 7.72 3.14
C GLY A 198 12.73 6.72 2.59
N VAL A 199 12.36 5.44 2.57
CA VAL A 199 13.11 4.38 1.88
C VAL A 199 12.37 3.92 0.61
N GLU A 200 11.37 4.68 0.18
CA GLU A 200 10.42 4.25 -0.84
C GLU A 200 10.86 4.59 -2.26
N THR A 201 11.28 5.84 -2.53
CA THR A 201 11.58 6.30 -3.89
C THR A 201 12.61 7.44 -3.96
N PRO A 202 13.33 7.57 -5.10
CA PRO A 202 14.31 8.65 -5.30
C PRO A 202 13.65 10.04 -5.31
N THR A 203 12.37 10.12 -5.68
CA THR A 203 11.59 11.36 -5.69
C THR A 203 11.40 11.96 -4.29
N GLN A 204 11.32 11.14 -3.23
CA GLN A 204 11.29 11.63 -1.84
C GLN A 204 12.67 12.14 -1.38
N ILE A 205 13.76 11.47 -1.78
CA ILE A 205 15.13 11.94 -1.46
C ILE A 205 15.39 13.29 -2.13
N ALA A 206 15.00 13.41 -3.40
CA ALA A 206 15.16 14.64 -4.19
C ALA A 206 14.47 15.84 -3.52
N ILE A 207 13.28 15.68 -2.94
CA ILE A 207 12.62 16.79 -2.25
C ILE A 207 13.35 17.18 -0.96
N PHE A 208 13.84 16.22 -0.17
CA PHE A 208 14.61 16.54 1.04
C PHE A 208 15.92 17.27 0.73
N VAL A 209 16.58 16.88 -0.37
CA VAL A 209 17.75 17.61 -0.86
C VAL A 209 17.36 19.00 -1.35
N ALA A 210 16.28 19.14 -2.14
CA ALA A 210 15.81 20.43 -2.65
C ALA A 210 15.42 21.42 -1.54
N THR A 211 14.84 20.94 -0.43
CA THR A 211 14.44 21.80 0.69
C THR A 211 15.64 22.35 1.46
N THR A 212 16.74 21.59 1.56
CA THR A 212 18.00 22.07 2.17
C THR A 212 18.78 23.04 1.28
N GLN A 213 18.64 22.94 -0.05
CA GLN A 213 19.27 23.85 -1.01
C GLN A 213 18.48 25.14 -1.24
N ALA A 214 17.28 25.26 -0.67
CA ALA A 214 16.44 26.44 -0.81
C ALA A 214 17.05 27.66 -0.11
N THR A 215 16.74 28.86 -0.62
CA THR A 215 17.18 30.12 0.00
C THR A 215 16.49 30.34 1.35
N GLY A 216 17.12 29.85 2.42
CA GLY A 216 16.64 29.96 3.80
C GLY A 216 15.56 28.95 4.16
N LYS A 217 15.33 28.80 5.48
CA LYS A 217 14.41 27.79 6.06
C LYS A 217 12.96 27.95 5.58
N ALA A 218 12.51 29.19 5.37
CA ALA A 218 11.18 29.48 4.85
C ALA A 218 10.99 28.99 3.41
N GLY A 219 12.02 29.14 2.56
CA GLY A 219 11.99 28.61 1.19
C GLY A 219 11.90 27.09 1.18
N GLY A 220 12.72 26.42 2.00
CA GLY A 220 12.68 24.96 2.14
C GLY A 220 11.32 24.46 2.64
N LEU A 221 10.72 25.15 3.61
CA LEU A 221 9.40 24.78 4.12
C LEU A 221 8.30 24.96 3.06
N LEU A 222 8.34 26.02 2.26
CA LEU A 222 7.37 26.24 1.18
C LEU A 222 7.47 25.16 0.10
N ILE A 223 8.68 24.79 -0.31
CA ILE A 223 8.92 23.68 -1.24
C ILE A 223 8.30 22.39 -0.69
N LEU A 224 8.60 22.06 0.58
CA LEU A 224 8.09 20.86 1.23
C LEU A 224 6.56 20.83 1.28
N VAL A 225 5.92 21.96 1.66
CA VAL A 225 4.46 22.06 1.74
C VAL A 225 3.81 21.87 0.38
N PHE A 226 4.31 22.54 -0.66
CA PHE A 226 3.74 22.41 -2.02
C PHE A 226 3.87 20.97 -2.55
N TRP A 227 5.01 20.34 -2.30
CA TRP A 227 5.21 18.93 -2.63
C TRP A 227 4.23 18.01 -1.88
N VAL A 228 4.02 18.23 -0.57
CA VAL A 228 3.06 17.44 0.23
C VAL A 228 1.62 17.65 -0.23
N VAL A 229 1.26 18.87 -0.63
CA VAL A 229 -0.04 19.15 -1.24
C VAL A 229 -0.21 18.37 -2.54
N GLY A 230 0.81 18.36 -3.41
CA GLY A 230 0.81 17.56 -4.64
C GLY A 230 0.61 16.07 -4.36
N LEU A 231 1.36 15.52 -3.40
CA LEU A 231 1.24 14.15 -2.94
C LEU A 231 -0.18 13.79 -2.46
N ILE A 232 -0.79 14.62 -1.61
CA ILE A 232 -2.16 14.40 -1.10
C ILE A 232 -3.17 14.43 -2.25
N VAL A 233 -3.00 15.35 -3.21
CA VAL A 233 -3.86 15.46 -4.40
C VAL A 233 -3.74 14.22 -5.27
N ALA A 234 -2.52 13.75 -5.57
CA ALA A 234 -2.29 12.55 -6.35
C ALA A 234 -2.88 11.30 -5.67
N ASN A 235 -2.62 11.11 -4.37
CA ASN A 235 -3.18 9.98 -3.63
C ASN A 235 -4.72 10.00 -3.58
N SER A 236 -5.32 11.18 -3.44
CA SER A 236 -6.77 11.34 -3.50
C SER A 236 -7.33 10.99 -4.88
N ALA A 237 -6.65 11.42 -5.95
CA ALA A 237 -7.03 11.09 -7.33
C ALA A 237 -6.94 9.59 -7.59
N ILE A 238 -5.85 8.93 -7.20
CA ILE A 238 -5.67 7.48 -7.33
C ILE A 238 -6.72 6.73 -6.51
N ALA A 239 -7.04 7.18 -5.28
CA ALA A 239 -8.09 6.57 -4.48
C ALA A 239 -9.44 6.65 -5.18
N LEU A 240 -9.81 7.81 -5.72
CA LEU A 240 -11.06 7.99 -6.45
C LEU A 240 -11.12 7.13 -7.72
N LEU A 241 -10.03 7.09 -8.49
CA LEU A 241 -9.90 6.24 -9.68
C LEU A 241 -10.04 4.76 -9.32
N SER A 242 -9.36 4.31 -8.26
CA SER A 242 -9.39 2.92 -7.82
C SER A 242 -10.79 2.52 -7.33
N ILE A 243 -11.47 3.37 -6.56
CA ILE A 243 -12.83 3.15 -6.07
C ILE A 243 -13.84 3.13 -7.23
N GLY A 244 -13.69 4.03 -8.20
CA GLY A 244 -14.55 4.09 -9.39
C GLY A 244 -14.35 2.88 -10.30
N ALA A 245 -13.11 2.44 -10.47
CA ALA A 245 -12.75 1.30 -11.31
C ALA A 245 -12.97 -0.06 -10.65
N ASN A 246 -13.09 -0.15 -9.32
CA ASN A 246 -13.13 -1.43 -8.57
C ASN A 246 -14.20 -2.40 -9.09
N ASP A 247 -15.44 -1.94 -9.27
CA ASP A 247 -16.56 -2.78 -9.72
C ASP A 247 -16.30 -3.34 -11.14
N TRP A 248 -15.69 -2.53 -12.01
CA TRP A 248 -15.34 -2.91 -13.37
C TRP A 248 -14.10 -3.81 -13.45
N LEU A 249 -13.05 -3.51 -12.67
CA LEU A 249 -11.82 -4.32 -12.59
C LEU A 249 -12.10 -5.73 -12.06
N ARG A 250 -13.05 -5.88 -11.14
CA ARG A 250 -13.48 -7.19 -10.60
C ARG A 250 -14.20 -8.06 -11.64
N THR A 251 -14.88 -7.46 -12.60
CA THR A 251 -15.54 -8.19 -13.69
C THR A 251 -14.61 -8.45 -14.88
N HIS A 252 -13.60 -7.58 -15.08
CA HIS A 252 -12.62 -7.65 -16.17
C HIS A 252 -11.24 -8.09 -15.68
N THR A 253 -11.16 -9.30 -15.12
CA THR A 253 -9.93 -9.86 -14.51
C THR A 253 -8.75 -9.95 -15.49
N VAL A 254 -9.00 -10.11 -16.79
CA VAL A 254 -7.96 -10.06 -17.83
C VAL A 254 -7.34 -8.67 -17.91
N PHE A 255 -8.16 -7.61 -17.96
CA PHE A 255 -7.67 -6.24 -18.01
C PHE A 255 -6.87 -5.90 -16.75
N TYR A 256 -7.38 -6.26 -15.57
CA TYR A 256 -6.67 -6.07 -14.31
C TYR A 256 -5.28 -6.72 -14.31
N ARG A 257 -5.17 -7.95 -14.81
CA ARG A 257 -3.89 -8.66 -14.92
C ARG A 257 -2.95 -8.05 -15.97
N VAL A 258 -3.47 -7.60 -17.10
CA VAL A 258 -2.66 -6.90 -18.12
C VAL A 258 -2.11 -5.60 -17.54
N LEU A 259 -2.95 -4.82 -16.87
CA LEU A 259 -2.54 -3.60 -16.18
C LEU A 259 -1.46 -3.92 -15.12
N ALA A 260 -1.68 -4.92 -14.27
CA ALA A 260 -0.71 -5.36 -13.29
C ALA A 260 0.61 -5.83 -13.92
N ALA A 261 0.57 -6.54 -15.05
CA ALA A 261 1.76 -7.00 -15.77
C ALA A 261 2.54 -5.84 -16.38
N ILE A 262 1.86 -4.88 -17.02
CA ILE A 262 2.47 -3.66 -17.54
C ILE A 262 3.22 -2.94 -16.41
N ILE A 263 2.56 -2.78 -15.26
CA ILE A 263 3.19 -2.03 -14.19
C ILE A 263 4.31 -2.82 -13.51
N GLY A 264 4.18 -4.15 -13.38
CA GLY A 264 5.27 -5.02 -12.94
C GLY A 264 6.51 -4.92 -13.85
N ILE A 265 6.31 -4.86 -15.18
CA ILE A 265 7.39 -4.64 -16.16
C ILE A 265 8.00 -3.25 -15.99
N VAL A 266 7.20 -2.20 -15.88
CA VAL A 266 7.68 -0.83 -15.65
C VAL A 266 8.49 -0.76 -14.36
N SER A 267 8.05 -1.42 -13.28
CA SER A 267 8.79 -1.50 -12.01
C SER A 267 10.16 -2.16 -12.19
N ILE A 268 10.26 -3.24 -12.95
CA ILE A 268 11.57 -3.88 -13.26
C ILE A 268 12.44 -2.92 -14.06
N VAL A 269 11.90 -2.28 -15.10
CA VAL A 269 12.65 -1.34 -15.96
C VAL A 269 13.16 -0.16 -15.14
N VAL A 270 12.31 0.49 -14.34
CA VAL A 270 12.71 1.59 -13.47
C VAL A 270 13.73 1.13 -12.44
N GLY A 271 13.55 -0.05 -11.83
CA GLY A 271 14.51 -0.61 -10.90
C GLY A 271 15.89 -0.83 -11.53
N ILE A 272 15.94 -1.36 -12.76
CA ILE A 272 17.17 -1.50 -13.54
C ILE A 272 17.78 -0.13 -13.85
N LEU A 273 16.97 0.83 -14.31
CA LEU A 273 17.43 2.19 -14.61
C LEU A 273 18.05 2.87 -13.39
N VAL A 274 17.43 2.77 -12.20
CA VAL A 274 17.96 3.31 -10.94
C VAL A 274 19.32 2.69 -10.59
N LEU A 275 19.50 1.39 -10.82
CA LEU A 275 20.79 0.73 -10.59
C LEU A 275 21.85 1.18 -11.60
N ILE A 276 21.50 1.28 -12.89
CA ILE A 276 22.40 1.70 -13.97
C ILE A 276 22.81 3.18 -13.84
N GLU A 277 21.88 4.05 -13.47
CA GLU A 277 22.14 5.47 -13.20
C GLU A 277 23.16 5.62 -12.07
N LYS A 278 23.07 4.78 -11.03
CA LYS A 278 24.05 4.81 -9.95
C LYS A 278 25.45 4.41 -10.40
N ASP A 279 25.54 3.45 -11.32
CA ASP A 279 26.81 2.99 -11.87
C ASP A 279 27.39 3.96 -12.93
N GLY A 280 26.72 5.09 -13.19
CA GLY A 280 27.20 6.16 -14.07
C GLY A 280 27.08 5.85 -15.57
N ILE A 281 26.28 4.86 -15.94
CA ILE A 281 26.15 4.36 -17.33
C ILE A 281 25.14 5.19 -18.14
N LEU A 282 24.25 5.96 -17.48
CA LEU A 282 23.31 6.90 -18.11
C LEU A 282 23.31 8.25 -17.35
N PRO A 283 23.05 9.39 -18.02
CA PRO A 283 22.95 10.69 -17.36
C PRO A 283 21.76 10.75 -16.40
N ALA A 284 21.94 11.43 -15.26
CA ALA A 284 20.91 11.61 -14.24
C ALA A 284 19.68 12.36 -14.78
N PHE A 285 18.47 11.91 -14.40
CA PHE A 285 17.18 12.45 -14.89
C PHE A 285 16.49 13.39 -13.89
#